data_AF-A0A7J3WDZ9-F1
#
_entry.id   AF-A0A7J3WDZ9-F1
#
_cell.length_a   1.000
_cell.length_b   1.000
_cell.length_c   1.000
_cell.angle_alpha   90.00
_cell.angle_beta   90.00
_cell.angle_gamma   90.00
#
_symmetry.space_group_name_H-M   'P 1'
#
loop_
_entity.id
_entity.type
_entity.pdbx_description
1 polymer ?
#
loop_
_entity_poly.entity_id
_entity_poly.type
_entity_poly.pdbx_seq_one_letter_code
_entity_poly.pdbx_strand_id
1 'polypeptide(L)'
;MVSGVRGTITAIIRIGVSLLALKFVLVGVACLLLAEAILYLLVDVLGSNALLAGALSIEISVVANFMMNDYWTFRGQRSSDGFFTRMIKFHLTRVLSIAVNFGVYGFLVTFIGVNHLLAYFLATVLAFSINFLTSVVWVWRGVLGDYMGSAQRSAALSTIAISDSLYPRFLRPRSMRETYAREGATCFRGLVET
;
A
#
# COMPACT_ATOMS: atom_id res chain seq x y z
N MET A 1 -16.97 11.00 -15.10
CA MET A 1 -15.99 11.36 -14.04
C MET A 1 -16.32 10.76 -12.67
N VAL A 2 -17.56 10.83 -12.17
CA VAL A 2 -17.96 10.30 -10.84
C VAL A 2 -17.76 8.78 -10.69
N SER A 3 -17.83 8.00 -11.77
CA SER A 3 -17.61 6.55 -11.77
C SER A 3 -16.16 6.15 -11.47
N GLY A 4 -15.17 6.98 -11.84
CA GLY A 4 -13.75 6.71 -11.57
C GLY A 4 -13.40 6.86 -10.09
N VAL A 5 -13.91 7.91 -9.44
CA VAL A 5 -13.61 8.21 -8.02
C VAL A 5 -14.14 7.12 -7.09
N ARG A 6 -15.36 6.62 -7.33
CA ARG A 6 -15.94 5.51 -6.56
C ARG A 6 -15.12 4.22 -6.69
N GLY A 7 -14.59 3.95 -7.88
CA GLY A 7 -13.69 2.82 -8.13
C GLY A 7 -12.40 2.93 -7.32
N THR A 8 -11.74 4.09 -7.34
CA THR A 8 -10.50 4.32 -6.59
C THR A 8 -10.70 4.19 -5.08
N ILE A 9 -11.76 4.79 -4.53
CA ILE A 9 -12.06 4.70 -3.10
C ILE A 9 -12.30 3.25 -2.68
N THR A 10 -13.07 2.50 -3.47
CA THR A 10 -13.34 1.08 -3.19
C THR A 10 -12.06 0.25 -3.26
N ALA A 11 -11.17 0.53 -4.21
CA ALA A 11 -9.88 -0.14 -4.31
C ALA A 11 -9.00 0.14 -3.07
N ILE A 12 -8.91 1.40 -2.62
CA ILE A 12 -8.15 1.77 -1.42
C ILE A 12 -8.67 1.04 -0.18
N ILE A 13 -9.99 0.99 0.01
CA ILE A 13 -10.60 0.27 1.15
C ILE A 13 -10.25 -1.22 1.09
N ARG A 14 -10.39 -1.85 -0.08
CA ARG A 14 -10.06 -3.27 -0.28
C ARG A 14 -8.58 -3.56 -0.03
N ILE A 15 -7.69 -2.66 -0.44
CA ILE A 15 -6.25 -2.80 -0.18
C ILE A 15 -5.99 -2.72 1.33
N GLY A 16 -6.64 -1.81 2.04
CA GLY A 16 -6.49 -1.65 3.50
C GLY A 16 -6.87 -2.88 4.32
N VAL A 17 -7.83 -3.68 3.84
CA VAL A 17 -8.26 -4.93 4.52
C VAL A 17 -7.62 -6.20 3.94
N SER A 18 -6.71 -6.05 2.98
CA SER A 18 -6.09 -7.18 2.30
C SER A 18 -4.92 -7.80 3.10
N LEU A 19 -4.51 -9.01 2.70
CA LEU A 19 -3.28 -9.63 3.20
C LEU A 19 -2.03 -8.78 2.95
N LEU A 20 -2.06 -7.88 1.97
CA LEU A 20 -0.97 -6.94 1.70
C LEU A 20 -0.79 -5.96 2.86
N ALA A 21 -1.88 -5.38 3.35
CA ALA A 21 -1.85 -4.49 4.51
C ALA A 21 -1.37 -5.23 5.76
N LEU A 22 -1.82 -6.48 5.97
CA LEU A 22 -1.36 -7.30 7.08
C LEU A 22 0.16 -7.58 7.00
N LYS A 23 0.67 -7.97 5.83
CA LYS A 23 2.12 -8.13 5.62
C LYS A 23 2.89 -6.85 5.91
N PHE A 24 2.39 -5.71 5.45
CA PHE A 24 3.01 -4.42 5.70
C PHE A 24 3.08 -4.08 7.19
N VAL A 25 1.99 -4.33 7.94
CA VAL A 25 1.95 -4.17 9.40
C VAL A 25 2.95 -5.11 10.08
N LEU A 26 2.97 -6.38 9.70
CA LEU A 26 3.90 -7.38 10.27
C LEU A 26 5.36 -7.01 10.03
N VAL A 27 5.71 -6.58 8.82
CA VAL A 27 7.06 -6.05 8.51
C VAL A 27 7.35 -4.83 9.37
N GLY A 28 6.39 -3.90 9.50
CA GLY A 28 6.54 -2.71 10.34
C GLY A 28 6.85 -3.05 11.80
N VAL A 29 6.11 -3.99 12.39
CA VAL A 29 6.33 -4.46 13.77
C VAL A 29 7.68 -5.18 13.90
N ALA A 30 8.03 -6.04 12.94
CA ALA A 30 9.33 -6.72 12.94
C ALA A 30 10.50 -5.74 12.89
N CYS A 31 10.40 -4.70 12.05
CA CYS A 31 11.42 -3.66 11.95
C CYS A 31 11.49 -2.76 13.19
N LEU A 32 10.35 -2.51 13.85
CA LEU A 32 10.32 -1.82 15.14
C LEU A 32 11.12 -2.61 16.19
N LEU A 33 10.84 -3.91 16.31
CA LEU A 33 11.58 -4.79 17.23
C LEU A 33 13.06 -4.89 16.86
N LEU A 34 13.38 -4.92 15.58
CA LEU A 34 14.76 -4.90 15.10
C LEU A 34 15.49 -3.62 15.51
N ALA A 35 14.84 -2.46 15.40
CA ALA A 35 15.43 -1.19 15.83
C ALA A 35 15.75 -1.22 17.34
N GLU A 36 14.78 -1.62 18.16
CA GLU A 36 14.98 -1.75 19.62
C GLU A 36 16.10 -2.72 19.96
N ALA A 37 16.16 -3.88 19.29
CA ALA A 37 17.21 -4.88 19.51
C ALA A 37 18.61 -4.36 19.12
N ILE A 38 18.73 -3.64 18.00
CA ILE A 38 20.00 -3.03 17.59
C ILE A 38 20.41 -1.94 18.58
N LEU A 39 19.47 -1.11 19.02
CA LEU A 39 19.76 -0.04 19.97
C LEU A 39 20.27 -0.61 21.31
N TYR A 40 19.57 -1.61 21.85
CA TYR A 40 19.97 -2.34 23.06
C TYR A 40 21.37 -2.96 22.91
N LEU A 41 21.64 -3.62 21.78
CA LEU A 41 22.96 -4.21 21.53
C LEU A 41 24.07 -3.14 21.50
N LEU A 42 23.85 -2.03 20.81
CA LEU A 42 24.87 -0.99 20.68
C LEU A 42 25.10 -0.23 21.99
N VAL A 43 24.06 0.05 22.77
CA VAL A 43 24.15 0.85 23.99
C VAL A 43 24.49 -0.01 25.19
N ASP A 44 23.66 -1.00 25.49
CA ASP A 44 23.77 -1.78 26.75
C ASP A 44 24.87 -2.84 26.69
N VAL A 45 25.12 -3.44 25.53
CA VAL A 45 26.15 -4.48 25.38
C VAL A 45 27.50 -3.90 24.95
N LEU A 46 27.51 -2.99 23.98
CA LEU A 46 28.75 -2.41 23.43
C LEU A 46 29.17 -1.08 24.08
N GLY A 47 28.32 -0.47 24.92
CA GLY A 47 28.64 0.79 25.60
C GLY A 47 28.75 2.00 24.66
N SER A 48 28.12 1.94 23.48
CA SER A 48 28.20 3.01 22.48
C SER A 48 27.41 4.24 22.91
N ASN A 49 27.73 5.39 22.31
CA ASN A 49 26.95 6.61 22.50
C ASN A 49 25.50 6.41 22.02
N ALA A 50 24.53 6.66 22.90
CA ALA A 50 23.11 6.42 22.64
C ALA A 50 22.53 7.20 21.44
N LEU A 51 23.04 8.40 21.16
CA LEU A 51 22.57 9.20 20.02
C LEU A 51 23.03 8.60 18.70
N LEU A 52 24.31 8.21 18.62
CA LEU A 52 24.87 7.52 17.45
C LEU A 52 24.23 6.15 17.24
N ALA A 53 24.06 5.38 18.32
CA ALA A 53 23.39 4.08 18.28
C ALA A 53 21.93 4.21 17.84
N GLY A 54 21.20 5.22 18.32
CA GLY A 54 19.84 5.52 17.91
C GLY A 54 19.73 5.85 16.42
N ALA A 55 20.59 6.74 15.92
CA ALA A 55 20.61 7.09 14.50
C ALA A 55 20.91 5.87 13.62
N LEU A 56 21.93 5.07 13.97
CA LEU A 56 22.28 3.85 13.23
C LEU A 56 21.16 2.82 13.27
N SER A 57 20.55 2.60 14.43
CA SER A 57 19.44 1.66 14.59
C SER A 57 18.24 2.05 13.70
N ILE A 58 17.87 3.33 13.70
CA ILE A 58 16.78 3.85 12.86
C ILE A 58 17.09 3.62 11.38
N GLU A 59 18.28 3.99 10.92
CA GLU A 59 18.65 3.84 9.50
C GLU A 59 18.67 2.37 9.07
N ILE A 60 19.27 1.48 9.88
CA ILE A 60 19.28 0.04 9.59
C ILE A 60 17.85 -0.51 9.53
N SER A 61 16.99 -0.11 10.47
CA SER A 61 15.59 -0.53 10.50
C SER A 61 14.81 -0.03 9.28
N VAL A 62 15.02 1.21 8.84
CA VAL A 62 14.38 1.78 7.65
C VAL A 62 14.80 1.03 6.38
N VAL A 63 16.09 0.74 6.24
CA VAL A 63 16.61 -0.06 5.11
C VAL A 63 16.05 -1.47 5.14
N ALA A 64 16.04 -2.14 6.30
CA ALA A 64 15.46 -3.46 6.48
C ALA A 64 13.96 -3.48 6.13
N ASN A 65 13.22 -2.43 6.52
CA ASN A 65 11.81 -2.27 6.23
C ASN A 65 11.57 -2.15 4.71
N PHE A 66 12.39 -1.35 4.02
CA PHE A 66 12.34 -1.28 2.56
C PHE A 66 12.67 -2.63 1.91
N MET A 67 13.73 -3.32 2.33
CA MET A 67 14.10 -4.63 1.79
C MET A 67 12.95 -5.64 1.97
N MET A 68 12.43 -5.79 3.18
CA MET A 68 11.34 -6.74 3.47
C MET A 68 10.10 -6.40 2.66
N ASN A 69 9.74 -5.12 2.53
CA ASN A 69 8.60 -4.72 1.72
C ASN A 69 8.83 -4.96 0.22
N ASP A 70 10.01 -4.67 -0.30
CA ASP A 70 10.31 -4.83 -1.73
C ASP A 70 10.46 -6.31 -2.15
N TYR A 71 11.01 -7.16 -1.29
CA TYR A 71 11.24 -8.59 -1.57
C TYR A 71 10.09 -9.51 -1.16
N TRP A 72 9.29 -9.12 -0.17
CA TRP A 72 8.22 -9.99 0.35
C TRP A 72 6.82 -9.39 0.18
N THR A 73 6.57 -8.18 0.71
CA THR A 73 5.23 -7.58 0.70
C THR A 73 4.74 -7.29 -0.72
N PHE A 74 5.55 -6.61 -1.53
CA PHE A 74 5.18 -6.10 -2.86
C PHE A 74 5.85 -6.87 -4.01
N ARG A 75 6.38 -8.08 -3.75
CA ARG A 75 7.15 -8.87 -4.73
C ARG A 75 6.44 -9.02 -6.09
N GLY A 76 5.12 -9.23 -6.07
CA GLY A 76 4.30 -9.40 -7.27
C GLY A 76 3.72 -8.12 -7.86
N GLN A 77 3.90 -6.96 -7.20
CA GLN A 77 3.34 -5.66 -7.62
C GLN A 77 4.44 -4.60 -7.78
N ARG A 78 5.66 -5.04 -8.10
CA ARG A 78 6.79 -4.11 -8.29
C ARG A 78 6.50 -3.18 -9.46
N SER A 79 6.69 -1.88 -9.24
CA SER A 79 6.69 -0.91 -10.33
C SER A 79 7.87 -1.17 -11.26
N SER A 80 7.79 -0.71 -12.51
CA SER A 80 8.90 -0.71 -13.47
C SER A 80 10.06 0.21 -13.07
N ASP A 81 9.95 0.89 -11.92
CA ASP A 81 11.00 1.75 -11.39
C ASP A 81 12.25 0.93 -10.99
N GLY A 82 13.44 1.53 -11.09
CA GLY A 82 14.66 0.91 -10.57
C GLY A 82 14.67 0.79 -9.04
N PHE A 83 15.48 -0.13 -8.51
CA PHE A 83 15.60 -0.39 -7.06
C PHE A 83 15.93 0.88 -6.25
N PHE A 84 16.91 1.67 -6.69
CA PHE A 84 17.30 2.92 -6.02
C PHE A 84 16.19 3.97 -6.02
N THR A 85 15.42 4.08 -7.12
CA THR A 85 14.28 4.99 -7.20
C THR A 85 13.21 4.61 -6.17
N ARG A 86 12.90 3.32 -6.04
CA ARG A 86 11.95 2.85 -5.01
C ARG A 86 12.46 3.11 -3.60
N MET A 87 13.75 2.90 -3.35
CA MET A 87 14.38 3.19 -2.07
C MET A 87 14.27 4.66 -1.67
N ILE A 88 14.57 5.59 -2.59
CA ILE A 88 14.46 7.04 -2.35
C ILE A 88 13.01 7.43 -2.08
N LYS A 89 12.05 6.95 -2.90
CA LYS A 89 10.62 7.20 -2.68
C LYS A 89 10.17 6.71 -1.31
N PHE A 90 10.67 5.55 -0.87
CA PHE A 90 10.37 5.02 0.45
C PHE A 90 10.96 5.89 1.58
N HIS A 91 12.20 6.35 1.47
CA HIS A 91 12.79 7.26 2.46
C HIS A 91 12.03 8.58 2.55
N LEU A 92 11.64 9.16 1.41
CA LEU A 92 10.81 10.38 1.38
C LEU A 92 9.46 10.16 2.07
N THR A 93 8.87 8.99 1.86
CA THR A 93 7.63 8.58 2.53
C THR A 93 7.80 8.48 4.05
N ARG A 94 8.94 7.95 4.52
CA ARG A 94 9.28 7.89 5.95
C ARG A 94 9.46 9.28 6.55
N VAL A 95 10.22 10.15 5.89
CA VAL A 95 10.43 11.53 6.34
C VAL A 95 9.10 12.28 6.43
N LEU A 96 8.23 12.15 5.42
CA LEU A 96 6.89 12.72 5.45
C LEU A 96 6.08 12.22 6.64
N SER A 97 6.10 10.91 6.89
CA SER A 97 5.34 10.30 7.98
C SER A 97 5.83 10.76 9.35
N ILE A 98 7.15 10.93 9.52
CA ILE A 98 7.74 11.50 10.75
C ILE A 98 7.30 12.95 10.93
N ALA A 99 7.35 13.77 9.88
CA ALA A 99 6.90 15.16 9.93
C ALA A 99 5.42 15.27 10.30
N VAL A 100 4.56 14.42 9.72
CA VAL A 100 3.13 14.38 10.07
C VAL A 100 2.93 13.91 11.50
N ASN A 101 3.69 12.91 11.98
CA ASN A 101 3.60 12.45 13.37
C ASN A 101 3.86 13.59 14.35
N PHE A 102 5.00 14.30 14.19
CA PHE A 102 5.35 15.43 15.04
C PHE A 102 4.32 16.56 14.96
N GLY A 103 3.86 16.90 13.75
CA GLY A 103 2.87 17.96 13.55
C GLY A 103 1.53 17.65 14.22
N VAL A 104 1.01 16.43 14.04
CA VAL A 104 -0.26 16.00 14.62
C VAL A 104 -0.16 15.87 16.14
N TYR A 105 0.93 15.27 16.64
CA TYR A 105 1.18 15.18 18.08
C TYR A 105 1.23 16.57 18.73
N GLY A 106 2.03 17.47 18.17
CA GLY A 106 2.16 18.85 18.66
C GLY A 106 0.82 19.59 18.62
N PHE A 107 0.04 19.40 17.56
CA PHE A 107 -1.28 20.02 17.43
C PHE A 107 -2.27 19.52 18.50
N LEU A 108 -2.37 18.19 18.69
CA LEU A 108 -3.27 17.57 19.66
C LEU A 108 -2.94 17.98 21.10
N VAL A 109 -1.65 18.03 21.45
CA VAL A 109 -1.22 18.41 22.80
C VAL A 109 -1.39 19.90 23.05
N THR A 110 -0.98 20.75 22.10
CA THR A 110 -0.89 22.21 22.32
C THR A 110 -2.24 22.91 22.19
N PHE A 111 -3.05 22.53 21.20
CA PHE A 111 -4.28 23.26 20.88
C PHE A 111 -5.55 22.57 21.39
N ILE A 112 -5.55 21.23 21.45
CA ILE A 112 -6.71 20.45 21.89
C ILE A 112 -6.58 20.04 23.35
N GLY A 113 -5.36 19.94 23.88
CA GLY A 113 -5.11 19.52 25.26
C GLY A 113 -5.31 18.01 25.48
N VAL A 114 -5.15 17.20 24.43
CA VAL A 114 -5.21 15.73 24.54
C VAL A 114 -4.05 15.23 25.38
N ASN A 115 -4.29 14.21 26.21
CA ASN A 115 -3.24 13.53 26.97
C ASN A 115 -2.10 13.08 26.05
N HIS A 116 -0.84 13.33 26.44
CA HIS A 116 0.34 13.09 25.61
C HIS A 116 0.48 11.63 25.11
N LEU A 117 0.11 10.63 25.93
CA LEU A 117 0.15 9.22 25.51
C LEU A 117 -0.87 8.95 24.40
N LEU A 118 -2.09 9.45 24.58
CA LEU A 118 -3.15 9.30 23.59
C LEU A 118 -2.84 10.09 22.31
N ALA A 119 -2.32 11.32 22.44
CA ALA A 119 -1.94 12.15 21.32
C ALA A 119 -0.83 11.49 20.49
N TYR A 120 0.20 10.95 21.13
CA TYR A 120 1.30 10.27 20.46
C TYR A 120 0.84 9.00 19.74
N PHE A 121 -0.04 8.22 20.40
CA PHE A 121 -0.64 7.04 19.79
C PHE A 121 -1.45 7.39 18.53
N LEU A 122 -2.36 8.38 18.61
CA LEU A 122 -3.18 8.81 17.47
C LEU A 122 -2.33 9.36 16.32
N ALA A 123 -1.31 10.16 16.62
CA ALA A 123 -0.36 10.67 15.64
C ALA A 123 0.41 9.54 14.94
N THR A 124 0.77 8.49 15.70
CA THR A 124 1.47 7.31 15.16
C THR A 124 0.59 6.48 14.24
N VAL A 125 -0.68 6.25 14.62
CA VAL A 125 -1.65 5.56 13.75
C VAL A 125 -1.88 6.32 12.45
N LEU A 126 -2.01 7.64 12.52
CA LEU A 126 -2.21 8.49 11.34
C LEU A 126 -0.96 8.51 10.44
N ALA A 127 0.22 8.71 11.02
CA ALA A 127 1.48 8.69 10.29
C ALA A 127 1.74 7.33 9.61
N PHE A 128 1.45 6.23 10.31
CA PHE A 128 1.53 4.89 9.75
C PHE A 128 0.55 4.69 8.58
N SER A 129 -0.67 5.21 8.70
CA SER A 129 -1.67 5.15 7.63
C SER A 129 -1.23 5.92 6.39
N ILE A 130 -0.64 7.10 6.57
CA ILE A 130 -0.06 7.91 5.49
C ILE A 130 1.11 7.16 4.84
N ASN A 131 1.99 6.58 5.64
CA ASN A 131 3.13 5.77 5.18
C ASN A 131 2.67 4.60 4.29
N PHE A 132 1.60 3.90 4.70
CA PHE A 132 1.02 2.81 3.92
C PHE A 132 0.38 3.31 2.62
N LEU A 133 -0.44 4.35 2.69
CA LEU A 133 -1.14 4.89 1.51
C LEU A 133 -0.16 5.38 0.45
N THR A 134 0.85 6.15 0.85
CA THR A 134 1.90 6.64 -0.05
C THR A 134 2.75 5.50 -0.59
N SER A 135 3.02 4.46 0.20
CA SER A 135 3.69 3.24 -0.28
C SER A 135 2.90 2.58 -1.42
N VAL A 136 1.60 2.38 -1.25
CA VAL A 136 0.73 1.73 -2.24
C VAL A 136 0.49 2.61 -3.47
N VAL A 137 0.29 3.92 -3.28
CA VAL A 137 -0.11 4.84 -4.36
C VAL A 137 1.09 5.36 -5.15
N TRP A 138 2.25 5.52 -4.51
CA TRP A 138 3.38 6.22 -5.10
C TRP A 138 4.65 5.39 -5.24
N VAL A 139 5.00 4.59 -4.22
CA VAL A 139 6.22 3.76 -4.22
C VAL A 139 6.01 2.52 -5.10
N TRP A 140 4.95 1.75 -4.85
CA TRP A 140 4.59 0.52 -5.59
C TRP A 140 3.27 0.70 -6.34
N ARG A 141 3.29 1.58 -7.36
CA ARG A 141 2.10 1.97 -8.14
C ARG A 141 1.34 0.80 -8.79
N GLY A 142 2.01 -0.33 -9.03
CA GLY A 142 1.39 -1.54 -9.59
C GLY A 142 0.25 -2.07 -8.72
N VAL A 143 0.35 -1.93 -7.40
CA VAL A 143 -0.67 -2.40 -6.45
C VAL A 143 -2.04 -1.79 -6.76
N LEU A 144 -2.12 -0.47 -6.87
CA LEU A 144 -3.41 0.18 -7.11
C LEU A 144 -4.01 -0.25 -8.46
N GLY A 145 -3.16 -0.41 -9.49
CA GLY A 145 -3.56 -0.90 -10.81
C GLY A 145 -4.20 -2.29 -10.75
N ASP A 146 -3.61 -3.22 -10.01
CA ASP A 146 -4.09 -4.60 -9.88
C ASP A 146 -5.48 -4.67 -9.20
N TYR A 147 -5.67 -3.87 -8.14
CA TYR A 147 -6.95 -3.82 -7.42
C TYR A 147 -8.05 -3.11 -8.24
N MET A 148 -7.71 -2.09 -9.02
CA MET A 148 -8.66 -1.46 -9.95
C MET A 148 -9.01 -2.40 -11.12
N GLY A 149 -8.02 -3.09 -11.69
CA GLY A 149 -8.20 -4.04 -12.79
C GLY A 149 -9.06 -5.25 -12.40
N SER A 150 -8.83 -5.82 -11.22
CA SER A 150 -9.64 -6.93 -10.70
C SER A 150 -11.11 -6.53 -10.43
N ALA A 151 -11.34 -5.31 -9.95
CA ALA A 151 -12.69 -4.78 -9.77
C ALA A 151 -13.43 -4.63 -11.11
N GLN A 152 -12.75 -4.11 -12.14
CA GLN A 152 -13.32 -3.98 -13.49
C GLN A 152 -13.59 -5.33 -14.15
N ARG A 153 -12.66 -6.31 -14.02
CA ARG A 153 -12.87 -7.69 -14.53
C ARG A 153 -14.07 -8.37 -13.87
N SER A 154 -14.21 -8.24 -12.55
CA SER A 154 -15.33 -8.81 -11.81
C SER A 154 -16.68 -8.22 -12.23
N ALA A 155 -16.73 -6.89 -12.42
CA ALA A 155 -17.91 -6.21 -12.93
C ALA A 155 -18.26 -6.67 -14.37
N ALA A 156 -17.27 -6.73 -15.26
CA ALA A 156 -17.46 -7.21 -16.63
C ALA A 156 -17.98 -8.66 -16.68
N LEU A 157 -17.41 -9.57 -15.87
CA LEU A 157 -17.87 -10.96 -15.79
C LEU A 157 -19.29 -11.08 -15.26
N SER A 158 -19.67 -10.26 -14.28
CA SER A 158 -21.06 -10.24 -13.78
C SER A 158 -22.06 -9.78 -14.85
N THR A 159 -21.71 -8.76 -15.64
CA THR A 159 -22.52 -8.30 -16.76
C THR A 159 -22.66 -9.38 -17.84
N ILE A 160 -21.57 -10.07 -18.18
CA ILE A 160 -21.59 -11.19 -19.13
C ILE A 160 -22.48 -12.32 -18.61
N ALA A 161 -22.34 -12.71 -17.34
CA ALA A 161 -23.13 -13.77 -16.73
C ALA A 161 -24.64 -13.44 -16.69
N ILE A 162 -24.99 -12.19 -16.34
CA ILE A 162 -26.37 -11.68 -16.38
C ILE A 162 -26.90 -11.70 -17.81
N SER A 163 -26.11 -11.25 -18.78
CA SER A 163 -26.49 -11.31 -20.20
C SER A 163 -26.67 -12.74 -20.69
N ASP A 164 -25.82 -13.68 -20.29
CA ASP A 164 -25.96 -15.09 -20.67
C ASP A 164 -27.19 -15.75 -20.04
N SER A 165 -27.58 -15.32 -18.84
CA SER A 165 -28.82 -15.77 -18.18
C SER A 165 -30.09 -15.20 -18.85
N LEU A 166 -30.08 -13.94 -19.28
CA LEU A 166 -31.24 -13.27 -19.89
C LEU A 166 -31.35 -13.53 -21.40
N TYR A 167 -30.22 -13.65 -22.09
CA TYR A 167 -30.12 -13.88 -23.53
C TYR A 167 -29.05 -14.95 -23.82
N PRO A 168 -29.45 -16.23 -23.77
CA PRO A 168 -28.61 -17.34 -24.21
C PRO A 168 -27.99 -17.06 -25.59
N ARG A 169 -26.77 -17.54 -25.85
CA ARG A 169 -26.01 -17.24 -27.09
C ARG A 169 -26.80 -17.35 -28.40
N PHE A 170 -27.81 -18.23 -28.47
CA PHE A 170 -28.67 -18.42 -29.63
C PHE A 170 -29.71 -17.30 -29.86
N LEU A 171 -30.11 -16.56 -28.82
CA LEU A 171 -31.05 -15.44 -28.89
C LEU A 171 -30.38 -14.08 -29.08
N ARG A 172 -29.04 -14.00 -29.14
CA ARG A 172 -28.36 -12.71 -29.25
C ARG A 172 -28.51 -12.06 -30.64
N PRO A 173 -28.97 -10.79 -30.71
CA PRO A 173 -28.98 -10.02 -31.95
C PRO A 173 -27.58 -9.93 -32.57
N ARG A 174 -27.50 -9.84 -33.91
CA ARG A 174 -26.22 -9.78 -34.64
C ARG A 174 -25.34 -8.61 -34.18
N SER A 175 -25.95 -7.45 -33.93
CA SER A 175 -25.26 -6.25 -33.41
C SER A 175 -24.60 -6.47 -32.04
N MET A 176 -25.23 -7.25 -31.16
CA MET A 176 -24.70 -7.54 -29.82
C MET A 176 -23.53 -8.54 -29.89
N ARG A 177 -23.53 -9.48 -30.83
CA ARG A 177 -22.43 -10.43 -31.01
C ARG A 177 -21.10 -9.74 -31.36
N GLU A 178 -21.15 -8.66 -32.13
CA GLU A 178 -19.95 -7.90 -32.54
C GLU A 178 -19.34 -7.10 -31.38
N THR A 179 -20.16 -6.50 -30.52
CA THR A 179 -19.70 -5.78 -29.32
C THR A 179 -19.03 -6.74 -28.32
N TYR A 180 -19.65 -7.90 -28.06
CA TYR A 180 -19.09 -8.91 -27.17
C TYR A 180 -17.83 -9.59 -27.74
N ALA A 181 -17.75 -9.76 -29.06
CA ALA A 181 -16.53 -10.27 -29.70
C ALA A 181 -15.37 -9.28 -29.53
N ARG A 182 -15.62 -7.97 -29.64
CA ARG A 182 -14.61 -6.93 -29.40
C ARG A 182 -14.21 -6.83 -27.93
N GLU A 183 -15.18 -6.74 -27.00
CA GLU A 183 -14.89 -6.64 -25.57
C GLU A 183 -14.27 -7.92 -25.01
N GLY A 184 -14.75 -9.09 -25.45
CA GLY A 184 -14.20 -10.40 -25.11
C GLY A 184 -12.78 -10.57 -25.63
N ALA A 185 -12.49 -10.17 -26.88
CA ALA A 185 -11.12 -10.21 -27.41
C ALA A 185 -10.17 -9.25 -26.65
N THR A 186 -10.67 -8.10 -26.22
CA THR A 186 -9.88 -7.13 -25.43
C THR A 186 -9.62 -7.66 -24.01
N CYS A 187 -10.61 -8.29 -23.38
CA CYS A 187 -10.48 -8.92 -22.07
C CYS A 187 -9.57 -10.15 -22.10
N PHE A 188 -9.64 -10.96 -23.17
CA PHE A 188 -8.82 -12.14 -23.38
C PHE A 188 -7.36 -11.79 -23.70
N ARG A 189 -7.10 -10.74 -24.49
CA ARG A 189 -5.73 -10.22 -24.68
C ARG A 189 -5.07 -9.82 -23.37
N GLY A 190 -5.79 -9.12 -22.49
CA GLY A 190 -5.29 -8.73 -21.16
C GLY A 190 -5.14 -9.88 -20.14
N LEU A 191 -5.58 -11.10 -20.47
CA LEU A 191 -5.39 -12.32 -19.67
C LEU A 191 -4.18 -13.14 -20.15
N VAL A 192 -3.76 -12.97 -21.40
CA VAL A 192 -2.63 -13.71 -22.01
C VAL A 192 -1.31 -12.95 -21.87
N GLU A 193 -1.35 -11.64 -21.60
CA GLU A 193 -0.17 -10.77 -21.44
C GLU A 193 0.32 -10.61 -19.98
N THR A 194 -0.16 -11.43 -19.04
CA THR A 194 0.32 -11.50 -17.64
C THR A 194 0.98 -12.85 -17.35
#